data_AF-A0A7Y4W1L6-F1
#
_entry.id   AF-A0A7Y4W1L6-F1
#
_cell.length_a   1.000
_cell.length_b   1.000
_cell.length_c   1.000
_cell.angle_alpha   90.00
_cell.angle_beta   90.00
_cell.angle_gamma   90.00
#
_symmetry.space_group_name_H-M   'P 1'
#
loop_
_entity.id
_entity.type
_entity.pdbx_description
1 polymer ?
#
loop_
_entity_poly.entity_id
_entity_poly.type
_entity_poly.pdbx_seq_one_letter_code
_entity_poly.pdbx_strand_id
1 'polypeptide(L)' 'MLFTHDKTGKIYRLLAHGIDCTNSRDGTGIVIYCTDDNEHTIFVRETKEFHDKFTIVTPN' A
#
# COMPACT_ATOMS: atom_id res chain seq x y z
N MET A 1 0.16 6.74 -7.23
CA MET A 1 -0.31 5.65 -8.11
C MET A 1 -1.56 5.02 -7.50
N LEU A 2 -2.48 4.51 -8.33
CA LEU A 2 -3.69 3.84 -7.85
C LEU A 2 -3.54 2.32 -7.94
N PHE A 3 -4.07 1.63 -6.93
CA PHE A 3 -4.03 0.17 -6.79
C PHE A 3 -5.40 -0.35 -6.39
N THR A 4 -5.80 -1.50 -6.93
CA THR A 4 -7.01 -2.21 -6.52
C THR A 4 -6.63 -3.39 -5.65
N HIS A 5 -7.26 -3.53 -4.49
CA HIS A 5 -7.08 -4.72 -3.65
C HIS A 5 -7.82 -5.92 -4.24
N ASP A 6 -7.09 -6.99 -4.54
CA ASP A 6 -7.57 -8.09 -5.39
C ASP A 6 -8.78 -8.81 -4.78
N LYS A 7 -8.85 -8.91 -3.45
CA LYS A 7 -9.96 -9.59 -2.75
C LYS A 7 -11.24 -8.74 -2.68
N THR A 8 -11.12 -7.43 -2.53
CA THR A 8 -12.28 -6.57 -2.22
C THR A 8 -12.67 -5.63 -3.35
N GLY A 9 -11.86 -5.50 -4.39
CA GLY A 9 -12.08 -4.56 -5.50
C GLY A 9 -12.00 -3.08 -5.08
N LYS A 10 -11.54 -2.79 -3.86
CA LYS A 10 -11.43 -1.41 -3.36
C LYS A 10 -10.18 -0.74 -3.92
N ILE A 11 -10.28 0.54 -4.25
CA ILE A 11 -9.19 1.34 -4.80
C ILE A 11 -8.47 2.08 -3.67
N TYR A 12 -7.15 2.07 -3.75
CA TYR A 12 -6.25 2.71 -2.82
C TYR A 12 -5.20 3.52 -3.56
N ARG A 13 -4.74 4.59 -2.93
CA ARG A 13 -3.68 5.45 -3.44
C ARG A 13 -2.39 5.17 -2.68
N LEU A 14 -1.35 4.79 -3.41
CA LEU A 14 0.01 4.71 -2.86
C LEU A 14 0.54 6.14 -2.64
N LEU A 15 0.94 6.43 -1.41
CA LEU A 15 1.43 7.74 -0.98
C LEU A 15 2.96 7.77 -0.94
N ALA A 16 3.58 6.76 -0.34
CA ALA A 16 5.04 6.67 -0.21
C ALA A 16 5.52 5.23 0.01
N HIS A 17 6.81 5.02 -0.19
CA HIS A 17 7.55 3.86 0.32
C HIS A 17 8.34 4.26 1.57
N GLY A 18 8.58 3.31 2.46
CA GLY A 18 9.37 3.51 3.66
C GLY A 18 10.15 2.26 4.04
N ILE A 19 10.95 2.40 5.10
CA ILE A 19 11.67 1.31 5.76
C ILE A 19 11.18 1.23 7.19
N ASP A 20 10.77 0.03 7.63
CA ASP A 20 10.41 -0.23 9.02
C ASP A 20 11.69 -0.23 9.87
N CYS A 21 11.74 0.62 10.89
CA CYS A 21 12.85 0.75 11.83
C CYS A 21 12.58 0.01 13.16
N THR A 22 11.50 -0.77 13.25
CA THR A 22 11.21 -1.56 14.45
C THR A 22 12.25 -2.66 14.59
N ASN A 23 12.94 -2.80 15.74
CA ASN A 23 14.03 -3.75 15.95
C ASN A 23 13.77 -5.19 15.40
N SER A 24 12.54 -5.69 15.48
CA SER A 24 12.17 -7.04 14.99
C SER A 24 11.98 -7.15 13.48
N ARG A 25 11.86 -6.03 12.78
CA ARG A 25 11.56 -5.90 11.34
C ARG A 25 12.47 -4.88 10.67
N ASP A 26 13.58 -4.53 11.31
CA ASP A 26 14.47 -3.48 10.84
C ASP A 26 14.95 -3.78 9.41
N GLY A 27 14.90 -2.75 8.57
CA GLY A 27 15.22 -2.86 7.14
C GLY A 27 14.11 -3.42 6.26
N THR A 28 12.94 -3.79 6.82
CA THR A 28 11.81 -4.28 6.02
C THR A 28 11.17 -3.14 5.22
N GLY A 29 11.05 -3.31 3.91
CA GLY A 29 10.36 -2.34 3.06
C GLY A 29 8.86 -2.29 3.36
N ILE A 30 8.31 -1.09 3.48
CA ILE A 30 6.88 -0.86 3.66
C ILE A 30 6.32 0.10 2.61
N VAL A 31 5.02 0.01 2.40
CA VAL A 31 4.22 0.97 1.64
C VAL A 31 3.28 1.72 2.58
N ILE A 32 3.08 3.00 2.29
CA ILE A 32 2.15 3.88 2.96
C ILE A 32 1.07 4.26 1.94
N TYR A 33 -0.19 3.99 2.27
CA TYR A 33 -1.30 4.15 1.33
C TYR A 33 -2.59 4.54 2.05
N CYS A 34 -3.55 5.11 1.32
CA CYS A 34 -4.88 5.47 1.83
C CYS A 34 -5.98 4.91 0.92
N THR A 35 -7.23 4.90 1.37
CA THR A 35 -8.35 4.67 0.44
C THR A 35 -8.47 5.84 -0.52
N ASP A 36 -8.99 5.59 -1.72
CA ASP A 36 -9.14 6.66 -2.71
C ASP A 36 -10.20 7.71 -2.32
N ASP A 37 -11.17 7.33 -1.47
CA ASP A 37 -12.26 8.16 -0.97
C ASP A 37 -11.95 8.88 0.36
N ASN A 38 -10.85 8.55 1.03
CA ASN A 38 -10.47 9.17 2.30
C ASN A 38 -8.94 9.16 2.50
N GLU A 39 -8.32 10.29 2.16
CA GLU A 39 -6.86 10.47 2.29
C GLU A 39 -6.37 10.62 3.73
N HIS A 40 -7.26 10.78 4.71
CA HIS A 40 -6.88 10.90 6.12
C HIS A 40 -6.74 9.55 6.83
N THR A 41 -7.25 8.46 6.24
CA THR A 41 -7.03 7.12 6.79
C THR A 41 -5.80 6.50 6.16
N ILE A 42 -4.71 6.47 6.94
CA ILE A 42 -3.41 5.97 6.49
C ILE A 42 -3.21 4.52 6.92
N PHE A 43 -2.87 3.67 5.96
CA PHE A 43 -2.50 2.29 6.15
C PHE A 43 -1.01 2.09 5.85
N VAL A 44 -0.42 1.12 6.55
CA VAL A 44 0.95 0.67 6.32
C VAL A 44 0.93 -0.84 6.10
N ARG A 45 1.71 -1.32 5.14
CA ARG A 45 1.86 -2.74 4.84
C ARG A 45 3.27 -3.03 4.35
N GLU A 46 3.74 -4.25 4.56
CA GLU A 46 5.00 -4.73 3.99
C GLU A 46 4.94 -4.71 2.45
N THR A 47 6.01 -4.27 1.81
CA THR A 47 6.03 -4.00 0.36
C THR A 47 5.68 -5.25 -0.45
N LYS A 48 6.26 -6.41 -0.12
CA LYS A 48 5.93 -7.65 -0.83
C LYS A 48 4.48 -8.05 -0.60
N GLU A 49 4.00 -8.04 0.64
CA GLU A 49 2.59 -8.33 0.93
C GLU A 49 1.62 -7.41 0.19
N PHE A 50 1.97 -6.14 0.01
CA PHE A 50 1.16 -5.22 -0.77
C PHE A 50 1.13 -5.61 -2.25
N HIS A 51 2.27 -5.84 -2.88
CA HIS A 51 2.30 -6.21 -4.31
C HIS A 51 1.71 -7.61 -4.59
N ASP A 52 1.69 -8.51 -3.61
CA ASP A 52 1.04 -9.82 -3.73
C ASP A 52 -0.50 -9.75 -3.63
N LYS A 53 -1.08 -8.63 -3.17
CA LYS A 53 -2.52 -8.48 -2.89
C LYS A 53 -3.20 -7.34 -3.65
N PHE A 54 -2.43 -6.56 -4.39
CA PHE A 54 -2.90 -5.36 -5.05
C PHE A 54 -2.36 -5.29 -6.47
N THR A 55 -3.25 -4.96 -7.40
CA THR A 55 -2.91 -4.75 -8.81
C THR A 55 -2.94 -3.25 -9.14
N ILE A 56 -1.96 -2.77 -9.92
CA ILE A 56 -1.92 -1.38 -10.38
C ILE A 56 -3.13 -1.07 -11.27
N VAL A 57 -3.75 0.09 -11.08
CA VAL A 57 -4.81 0.58 -11.96
C VAL A 57 -4.16 1.38 -13.09
N THR A 58 -4.14 0.81 -14.29
CA THR A 58 -3.71 1.51 -15.50
C THR A 58 -4.88 2.35 -16.05
N PRO A 59 -4.69 3.65 -16.35
CA PRO A 59 -5.67 4.39 -17.15
C PRO A 59 -5.73 3.79 -18.56
N ASN A 60 -6.94 3.67 -19.11
CA ASN A 60 -7.16 3.38 -20.53
C ASN A 60 -6.86 4.61 -21.40
#